data_AF-A0A1B6J3Z3-F1
#
_entry.id   AF-A0A1B6J3Z3-F1
#
_cell.length_a   1.000
_cell.length_b   1.000
_cell.length_c   1.000
_cell.angle_alpha   90.00
_cell.angle_beta   90.00
_cell.angle_gamma   90.00
#
_symmetry.space_group_name_H-M   'P 1'
#
loop_
_entity.id
_entity.type
_entity.pdbx_description
1 polymer ?
#
loop_
_entity_poly.entity_id
_entity_poly.type
_entity_poly.pdbx_seq_one_letter_code
_entity_poly.pdbx_strand_id
1 'polypeptide(L)'
;MYAKEEIMFCLRKLINYTEIKIEIERAKPTGDLDVVFKKYCRKSPQLRYCVTNFTEAIEPCLSPEERYMKQTILNITDALIRFICFKEGERIALFIAEGGPECLKDNQDEIMQCFNSTFSHYMPKEAAVKQEEAPLFQLGEKECRDISKLQQCVVEHLEKCSEPTPSNIVDSLIAYVRKDTLCQQYEPNHARSSTVNSVLLALSGFLVFINRFH
;
A
#
# COMPACT_ATOMS: atom_id res chain seq x y z
N MET A 1 5.88 10.32 -23.91
CA MET A 1 4.55 10.95 -23.78
C MET A 1 3.39 9.98 -23.99
N TYR A 2 3.46 9.01 -24.92
CA TYR A 2 2.36 8.06 -25.21
C TYR A 2 1.87 7.19 -24.03
N ALA A 3 2.77 6.56 -23.26
CA ALA A 3 2.38 5.63 -22.19
C ALA A 3 1.50 6.28 -21.10
N LYS A 4 1.77 7.55 -20.76
CA LYS A 4 0.99 8.31 -19.76
C LYS A 4 -0.46 8.52 -20.24
N GLU A 5 -0.67 8.85 -21.50
CA GLU A 5 -2.01 9.07 -22.05
C GLU A 5 -2.79 7.76 -22.15
N GLU A 6 -2.12 6.68 -22.56
CA GLU A 6 -2.71 5.35 -22.68
C GLU A 6 -3.19 4.79 -21.34
N ILE A 7 -2.38 4.86 -20.27
CA ILE A 7 -2.81 4.40 -18.95
C ILE A 7 -4.00 5.20 -18.45
N MET A 8 -3.99 6.53 -18.61
CA MET A 8 -5.09 7.39 -18.18
C MET A 8 -6.38 7.08 -18.95
N PHE A 9 -6.28 6.83 -20.26
CA PHE A 9 -7.41 6.40 -21.07
C PHE A 9 -7.94 5.02 -20.64
N CYS A 10 -7.05 4.07 -20.35
CA CYS A 10 -7.39 2.75 -19.88
C CYS A 10 -8.16 2.82 -18.54
N LEU A 11 -7.64 3.57 -17.55
CA LEU A 11 -8.27 3.75 -16.25
C LEU A 11 -9.65 4.43 -16.35
N ARG A 12 -9.80 5.47 -17.18
CA ARG A 12 -11.09 6.16 -17.40
C ARG A 12 -12.18 5.26 -17.98
N LYS A 13 -11.82 4.23 -18.76
CA LYS A 13 -12.79 3.24 -19.25
C LYS A 13 -13.28 2.28 -18.16
N LEU A 14 -12.52 2.13 -17.08
CA LEU A 14 -12.88 1.24 -15.98
C LEU A 14 -13.74 1.94 -14.96
N ILE A 15 -13.37 3.17 -14.59
CA ILE A 15 -14.01 3.92 -13.52
C ILE A 15 -14.36 5.31 -14.02
N ASN A 16 -15.67 5.58 -14.09
CA ASN A 16 -16.19 6.94 -14.19
C ASN A 16 -16.39 7.48 -12.78
N TYR A 17 -15.54 8.41 -12.36
CA TYR A 17 -15.55 8.97 -11.01
C TYR A 17 -16.90 9.63 -10.64
N THR A 18 -17.52 10.31 -11.59
CA THR A 18 -18.83 10.95 -11.35
C THR A 18 -19.92 9.90 -11.17
N GLU A 19 -19.90 8.84 -11.98
CA GLU A 19 -20.88 7.75 -11.90
C GLU A 19 -20.76 7.00 -10.58
N ILE A 20 -19.56 6.55 -10.20
CA ILE A 20 -19.36 5.79 -8.96
C ILE A 20 -19.74 6.63 -7.73
N LYS A 21 -19.43 7.94 -7.74
CA LYS A 21 -19.85 8.84 -6.66
C LYS A 21 -21.37 8.88 -6.52
N ILE A 22 -22.10 9.02 -7.64
CA ILE A 22 -23.56 9.00 -7.63
C ILE A 22 -24.11 7.65 -7.15
N GLU A 23 -23.51 6.53 -7.57
CA GLU A 23 -23.92 5.20 -7.12
C GLU A 23 -23.70 5.01 -5.61
N ILE A 24 -22.56 5.46 -5.08
CA ILE A 24 -22.26 5.43 -3.64
C ILE A 24 -23.27 6.25 -2.85
N GLU A 25 -23.54 7.50 -3.23
CA GLU A 25 -24.49 8.37 -2.50
C GLU A 25 -25.91 7.79 -2.47
N ARG A 26 -26.31 7.06 -3.52
CA ARG A 26 -27.62 6.39 -3.58
C ARG A 26 -27.67 5.11 -2.74
N ALA A 27 -26.59 4.35 -2.70
CA ALA A 27 -26.51 3.07 -2.00
C ALA A 27 -26.18 3.21 -0.50
N LYS A 28 -25.51 4.30 -0.09
CA LYS A 28 -25.16 4.58 1.31
C LYS A 28 -26.38 4.51 2.25
N PRO A 29 -27.54 5.15 1.98
CA PRO A 29 -28.69 5.09 2.89
C PRO A 29 -29.41 3.73 2.92
N THR A 30 -29.28 2.89 1.89
CA THR A 30 -29.94 1.58 1.82
C THR A 30 -29.04 0.44 2.31
N GLY A 31 -27.74 0.68 2.46
CA GLY A 31 -26.76 -0.32 2.86
C GLY A 31 -26.21 -1.16 1.70
N ASP A 32 -26.54 -0.83 0.44
CA ASP A 32 -26.19 -1.62 -0.75
C ASP A 32 -24.84 -1.24 -1.37
N LEU A 33 -23.90 -0.73 -0.56
CA LEU A 33 -22.58 -0.30 -1.05
C LEU A 33 -21.76 -1.47 -1.62
N ASP A 34 -21.94 -2.68 -1.09
CA ASP A 34 -21.29 -3.90 -1.58
C ASP A 34 -21.69 -4.22 -3.03
N VAL A 35 -22.95 -3.98 -3.42
CA VAL A 35 -23.43 -4.17 -4.81
C VAL A 35 -22.70 -3.22 -5.76
N VAL A 36 -22.50 -1.97 -5.34
CA VAL A 36 -21.73 -0.98 -6.09
C VAL A 36 -20.28 -1.45 -6.23
N PHE A 37 -19.59 -1.79 -5.14
CA PHE A 37 -18.19 -2.18 -5.22
C PHE A 37 -17.95 -3.51 -5.93
N LYS A 38 -18.89 -4.45 -5.86
CA LYS A 38 -18.86 -5.69 -6.64
C LYS A 38 -18.81 -5.43 -8.14
N LYS A 39 -19.58 -4.45 -8.65
CA LYS A 39 -19.55 -4.03 -10.06
C LYS A 39 -18.14 -3.55 -10.47
N TYR A 40 -17.48 -2.76 -9.63
CA TYR A 40 -16.14 -2.22 -9.93
C TYR A 40 -15.02 -3.24 -9.70
N CYS A 41 -15.12 -4.09 -8.68
CA CYS A 41 -14.14 -5.13 -8.39
C CYS A 41 -14.06 -6.22 -9.46
N ARG A 42 -15.16 -6.46 -10.19
CA ARG A 42 -15.17 -7.30 -11.40
C ARG A 42 -14.33 -6.74 -12.54
N LYS A 43 -13.99 -5.46 -12.52
CA LYS A 43 -13.09 -4.81 -13.50
C LYS A 43 -11.61 -4.95 -13.15
N SER A 44 -11.29 -5.63 -12.05
CA SER A 44 -9.90 -5.78 -11.59
C SER A 44 -8.97 -6.49 -12.59
N PRO A 45 -9.41 -7.47 -13.41
CA PRO A 45 -8.55 -8.03 -14.46
C PRO A 45 -8.15 -6.99 -15.52
N GLN A 46 -9.08 -6.10 -15.91
CA GLN A 46 -8.80 -5.04 -16.87
C GLN A 46 -7.90 -3.96 -16.25
N LEU A 47 -8.05 -3.68 -14.95
CA LEU A 47 -7.12 -2.79 -14.23
C LEU A 47 -5.70 -3.34 -14.25
N ARG A 48 -5.54 -4.63 -13.94
CA ARG A 48 -4.24 -5.32 -14.03
C ARG A 48 -3.64 -5.17 -15.42
N TYR A 49 -4.44 -5.41 -16.46
CA TYR A 49 -4.03 -5.24 -17.85
C TYR A 49 -3.56 -3.79 -18.15
N CYS A 50 -4.29 -2.77 -17.70
CA CYS A 50 -3.87 -1.37 -17.87
C CYS A 50 -2.49 -1.11 -17.26
N VAL A 51 -2.25 -1.61 -16.05
CA VAL A 51 -0.98 -1.40 -15.34
C VAL A 51 0.14 -2.21 -15.97
N THR A 52 -0.09 -3.48 -16.32
CA THR A 52 0.89 -4.32 -17.01
C THR A 52 1.38 -3.67 -18.30
N ASN A 53 0.47 -3.30 -19.20
CA ASN A 53 0.81 -2.63 -20.45
C ASN A 53 1.61 -1.34 -20.22
N PHE A 54 1.20 -0.54 -19.24
CA PHE A 54 1.92 0.69 -18.92
C PHE A 54 3.35 0.40 -18.45
N THR A 55 3.51 -0.53 -17.51
CA THR A 55 4.83 -0.90 -16.98
C THR A 55 5.73 -1.50 -18.06
N GLU A 56 5.19 -2.25 -19.01
CA GLU A 56 5.90 -2.76 -20.19
C GLU A 56 6.30 -1.65 -21.15
N ALA A 57 5.41 -0.68 -21.40
CA ALA A 57 5.68 0.43 -22.30
C ALA A 57 6.80 1.37 -21.79
N ILE A 58 6.93 1.54 -20.48
CA ILE A 58 7.97 2.39 -19.88
C ILE A 58 9.27 1.63 -19.62
N GLU A 59 9.26 0.29 -19.57
CA GLU A 59 10.43 -0.53 -19.25
C GLU A 59 11.68 -0.24 -20.10
N PRO A 60 11.60 0.01 -21.42
CA PRO A 60 12.76 0.39 -22.22
C PRO A 60 13.39 1.74 -21.85
N CYS A 61 12.64 2.60 -21.14
CA CYS A 61 13.10 3.91 -20.68
C CYS A 61 13.82 3.84 -19.32
N LEU A 62 13.76 2.68 -18.65
CA LEU A 62 14.29 2.49 -17.29
C LEU A 62 15.73 1.97 -17.33
N SER A 63 16.55 2.46 -16.39
CA SER A 63 17.88 1.89 -16.14
C SER A 63 17.77 0.44 -15.65
N PRO A 64 18.84 -0.38 -15.75
CA PRO A 64 18.85 -1.73 -15.19
C PRO A 64 18.42 -1.79 -13.71
N GLU A 65 18.83 -0.80 -12.93
CA GLU A 65 18.54 -0.64 -11.50
C GLU A 65 17.08 -0.24 -11.22
N GLU A 66 16.36 0.25 -12.23
CA GLU A 66 14.95 0.66 -12.13
C GLU A 66 13.98 -0.42 -12.58
N ARG A 67 14.44 -1.39 -13.38
CA ARG A 67 13.55 -2.41 -13.97
C ARG A 67 12.82 -3.27 -12.93
N TYR A 68 13.37 -3.43 -11.73
CA TYR A 68 12.67 -4.14 -10.63
C TYR A 68 11.38 -3.39 -10.19
N MET A 69 11.26 -2.08 -10.47
CA MET A 69 10.06 -1.30 -10.18
C MET A 69 8.84 -1.80 -10.93
N LYS A 70 9.02 -2.40 -12.11
CA LYS A 70 7.92 -3.05 -12.85
C LYS A 70 7.19 -4.07 -11.97
N GLN A 71 7.94 -5.05 -11.45
CA GLN A 71 7.34 -6.09 -10.60
C GLN A 71 6.79 -5.49 -9.30
N THR A 72 7.47 -4.49 -8.74
CA THR A 72 7.01 -3.81 -7.52
C THR A 72 5.65 -3.13 -7.73
N ILE A 73 5.47 -2.39 -8.83
CA ILE A 73 4.20 -1.72 -9.17
C ILE A 73 3.09 -2.74 -9.40
N LEU A 74 3.39 -3.87 -10.07
CA LEU A 74 2.43 -4.95 -10.28
C LEU A 74 2.01 -5.60 -8.97
N ASN A 75 2.97 -5.88 -8.08
CA ASN A 75 2.68 -6.43 -6.75
C ASN A 75 1.83 -5.48 -5.90
N ILE A 76 2.14 -4.18 -5.92
CA ILE A 76 1.35 -3.14 -5.21
C ILE A 76 -0.07 -3.09 -5.78
N THR A 77 -0.22 -3.08 -7.11
CA THR A 77 -1.53 -3.08 -7.78
C THR A 77 -2.36 -4.29 -7.37
N ASP A 78 -1.72 -5.45 -7.34
CA ASP A 78 -2.33 -6.70 -6.94
C ASP A 78 -2.76 -6.72 -5.47
N ALA A 79 -1.91 -6.17 -4.59
CA ALA A 79 -2.19 -6.03 -3.17
C ALA A 79 -3.39 -5.10 -2.93
N LEU A 80 -3.40 -3.94 -3.59
CA LEU A 80 -4.50 -2.98 -3.54
C LEU A 80 -5.81 -3.62 -4.00
N ILE A 81 -5.79 -4.32 -5.15
CA ILE A 81 -6.97 -5.03 -5.66
C ILE A 81 -7.44 -6.07 -4.63
N ARG A 82 -6.55 -6.94 -4.13
CA ARG A 82 -6.94 -7.99 -3.17
C ARG A 82 -7.52 -7.41 -1.88
N PHE A 83 -6.97 -6.31 -1.40
CA PHE A 83 -7.43 -5.66 -0.18
C PHE A 83 -8.78 -4.98 -0.40
N ILE A 84 -8.87 -4.09 -1.39
CA ILE A 84 -10.08 -3.28 -1.65
C ILE A 84 -11.24 -4.20 -2.08
N CYS A 85 -10.96 -5.17 -2.94
CA CYS A 85 -11.95 -6.12 -3.45
C CYS A 85 -12.09 -7.38 -2.61
N PHE A 86 -11.59 -7.38 -1.38
CA PHE A 86 -11.84 -8.47 -0.44
C PHE A 86 -13.34 -8.68 -0.28
N LYS A 87 -13.78 -9.93 -0.50
CA LYS A 87 -15.20 -10.31 -0.55
C LYS A 87 -16.06 -9.33 -1.36
N GLU A 88 -15.64 -9.13 -2.62
CA GLU A 88 -16.34 -8.29 -3.59
C GLU A 88 -16.47 -6.80 -3.20
N GLY A 89 -15.68 -6.30 -2.25
CA GLY A 89 -15.67 -4.87 -1.88
C GLY A 89 -16.10 -4.58 -0.45
N GLU A 90 -16.26 -5.59 0.41
CA GLU A 90 -16.74 -5.44 1.79
C GLU A 90 -15.92 -4.42 2.60
N ARG A 91 -14.58 -4.43 2.44
CA ARG A 91 -13.70 -3.51 3.19
C ARG A 91 -13.90 -2.05 2.78
N ILE A 92 -14.01 -1.77 1.48
CA ILE A 92 -14.23 -0.40 1.00
C ILE A 92 -15.67 0.06 1.25
N ALA A 93 -16.65 -0.84 1.20
CA ALA A 93 -18.02 -0.55 1.59
C ALA A 93 -18.08 -0.13 3.08
N LEU A 94 -17.44 -0.90 3.96
CA LEU A 94 -17.34 -0.58 5.39
C LEU A 94 -16.64 0.77 5.62
N PHE A 95 -15.50 1.00 4.96
CA PHE A 95 -14.80 2.28 5.04
C PHE A 95 -15.70 3.48 4.73
N ILE A 96 -16.53 3.37 3.70
CA ILE A 96 -17.43 4.47 3.29
C ILE A 96 -18.66 4.59 4.18
N ALA A 97 -19.21 3.47 4.64
CA ALA A 97 -20.32 3.46 5.57
C ALA A 97 -19.96 4.18 6.88
N GLU A 98 -18.72 3.99 7.36
CA GLU A 98 -18.17 4.57 8.58
C GLU A 98 -17.55 5.97 8.38
N GLY A 99 -17.93 6.68 7.32
CA GLY A 99 -17.51 8.07 7.12
C GLY A 99 -16.04 8.26 6.72
N GLY A 100 -15.40 7.24 6.16
CA GLY A 100 -13.99 7.29 5.76
C GLY A 100 -13.65 8.40 4.75
N PRO A 101 -14.43 8.62 3.67
CA PRO A 101 -14.19 9.73 2.75
C PRO A 101 -14.22 11.10 3.43
N GLU A 102 -15.16 11.31 4.35
CA GLU A 102 -15.30 12.53 5.12
C GLU A 102 -14.11 12.71 6.07
N CYS A 103 -13.72 11.65 6.80
CA CYS A 103 -12.55 11.64 7.66
C CYS A 103 -11.24 11.99 6.92
N LEU A 104 -11.02 11.42 5.73
CA LEU A 104 -9.86 11.74 4.89
C LEU A 104 -9.88 13.19 4.40
N LYS A 105 -11.06 13.71 4.05
CA LYS A 105 -11.22 15.08 3.58
C LYS A 105 -10.96 16.09 4.70
N ASP A 106 -11.48 15.82 5.90
CA ASP A 106 -11.34 16.71 7.05
C ASP A 106 -9.89 16.75 7.59
N ASN A 107 -9.09 15.72 7.30
CA ASN A 107 -7.66 15.63 7.66
C ASN A 107 -6.72 15.83 6.45
N GLN A 108 -7.22 16.38 5.33
CA GLN A 108 -6.45 16.47 4.10
C GLN A 108 -5.14 17.27 4.28
N ASP A 109 -5.18 18.37 5.02
CA ASP A 109 -4.02 19.24 5.21
C ASP A 109 -2.95 18.55 6.07
N GLU A 110 -3.35 17.83 7.10
CA GLU A 110 -2.49 17.04 7.96
C GLU A 110 -1.85 15.87 7.21
N ILE A 111 -2.61 15.17 6.37
CA ILE A 111 -2.09 14.12 5.48
C ILE A 111 -1.02 14.71 4.55
N MET A 112 -1.28 15.89 3.98
CA MET A 112 -0.30 16.58 3.13
C MET A 112 0.95 17.01 3.92
N GLN A 113 0.80 17.42 5.18
CA GLN A 113 1.93 17.70 6.06
C GLN A 113 2.75 16.45 6.36
N CYS A 114 2.11 15.32 6.68
CA CYS A 114 2.78 14.03 6.86
C CYS A 114 3.58 13.62 5.62
N PHE A 115 3.02 13.83 4.42
CA PHE A 115 3.73 13.58 3.17
C PHE A 115 4.94 14.50 3.01
N ASN A 116 4.76 15.80 3.20
CA ASN A 116 5.82 16.78 3.04
C ASN A 116 6.97 16.57 4.04
N SER A 117 6.67 16.27 5.30
CA SER A 117 7.69 16.01 6.32
C SER A 117 8.48 14.72 6.05
N THR A 118 7.89 13.78 5.32
CA THR A 118 8.46 12.45 5.09
C THR A 118 9.14 12.33 3.74
N PHE A 119 8.61 12.94 2.67
CA PHE A 119 9.08 12.74 1.30
C PHE A 119 9.63 13.98 0.60
N SER A 120 9.61 15.17 1.23
CA SER A 120 10.14 16.39 0.60
C SER A 120 11.62 16.29 0.20
N HIS A 121 12.42 15.45 0.88
CA HIS A 121 13.82 15.24 0.52
C HIS A 121 14.02 14.40 -0.74
N TYR A 122 12.99 13.70 -1.22
CA TYR A 122 13.03 12.98 -2.50
C TYR A 122 12.65 13.87 -3.69
N MET A 123 12.02 15.02 -3.44
CA MET A 123 11.65 15.95 -4.50
C MET A 123 12.87 16.73 -4.99
N PRO A 124 13.05 16.87 -6.32
CA PRO A 124 14.13 17.69 -6.85
C PRO A 124 13.93 19.14 -6.39
N LYS A 125 14.93 19.69 -5.70
CA LYS A 125 14.94 21.12 -5.36
C LYS A 125 15.01 21.91 -6.68
N GLU A 126 14.11 22.87 -6.85
CA GLU A 126 13.87 23.65 -8.07
C GLU A 126 15.11 24.36 -8.68
N ALA A 127 16.26 24.32 -8.00
CA ALA A 127 17.53 24.89 -8.47
C ALA A 127 18.45 23.93 -9.27
N ALA A 128 18.10 22.64 -9.41
CA ALA A 128 18.93 21.66 -10.13
C ALA A 128 18.30 21.19 -11.47
N VAL A 129 17.79 22.12 -12.28
CA VAL A 129 17.35 21.84 -13.66
C VAL A 129 18.58 21.73 -14.57
N LYS A 130 19.44 20.74 -14.28
CA LYS A 130 20.47 20.14 -15.15
C LYS A 130 20.69 18.66 -14.79
N GLN A 131 19.66 17.96 -14.30
CA GLN A 131 19.70 16.51 -14.19
C GLN A 131 18.90 15.93 -15.37
N GLU A 132 19.63 15.35 -16.32
CA GLU A 132 19.08 14.51 -17.39
C GLU A 132 18.51 13.18 -16.83
N GLU A 133 18.69 12.92 -15.54
CA GLU A 133 18.29 11.67 -14.87
C GLU A 133 17.27 11.99 -13.77
N ALA A 134 16.08 11.39 -13.87
CA ALA A 134 15.09 11.43 -12.80
C ALA A 134 15.69 10.79 -11.53
N PRO A 135 15.36 11.29 -10.32
CA PRO A 135 15.84 10.68 -9.09
C PRO A 135 15.41 9.21 -9.03
N LEU A 136 16.40 8.33 -8.96
CA LEU A 136 16.24 6.89 -8.85
C LEU A 136 15.43 6.55 -7.58
N PHE A 137 14.17 6.14 -7.73
CA PHE A 137 13.37 5.69 -6.60
C PHE A 137 13.62 4.20 -6.35
N GLN A 138 14.56 3.92 -5.45
CA GLN A 138 14.83 2.57 -4.97
C GLN A 138 14.11 2.28 -3.66
N LEU A 139 13.29 1.24 -3.60
CA LEU A 139 12.56 0.83 -2.40
C LEU A 139 13.50 0.06 -1.44
N GLY A 140 14.44 0.79 -0.84
CA GLY A 140 15.39 0.30 0.15
C GLY A 140 14.92 0.46 1.59
N GLU A 141 15.82 0.18 2.55
CA GLU A 141 15.52 0.29 3.98
C GLU A 141 15.00 1.68 4.36
N LYS A 142 15.66 2.73 3.85
CA LYS A 142 15.31 4.12 4.17
C LYS A 142 13.91 4.44 3.68
N GLU A 143 13.60 4.13 2.42
CA GLU A 143 12.30 4.40 1.81
C GLU A 143 11.18 3.63 2.52
N CYS A 144 11.44 2.39 2.92
CA CYS A 144 10.48 1.59 3.68
C CYS A 144 10.26 2.12 5.10
N ARG A 145 11.30 2.63 5.76
CA ARG A 145 11.17 3.34 7.04
C ARG A 145 10.39 4.63 6.88
N ASP A 146 10.63 5.38 5.81
CA ASP A 146 9.89 6.61 5.52
C ASP A 146 8.41 6.32 5.21
N ILE A 147 8.09 5.25 4.47
CA ILE A 147 6.70 4.75 4.31
C ILE A 147 6.08 4.43 5.68
N SER A 148 6.84 3.83 6.60
CA SER A 148 6.34 3.52 7.96
C SER A 148 6.03 4.78 8.76
N LYS A 149 6.88 5.82 8.65
CA LYS A 149 6.63 7.12 9.29
C LYS A 149 5.40 7.80 8.71
N LEU A 150 5.25 7.77 7.38
CA LEU A 150 4.07 8.32 6.72
C LEU A 150 2.80 7.60 7.19
N GLN A 151 2.82 6.26 7.21
CA GLN A 151 1.72 5.43 7.71
C GLN A 151 1.33 5.85 9.12
N GLN A 152 2.29 5.87 10.05
CA GLN A 152 2.04 6.24 11.45
C GLN A 152 1.45 7.65 11.55
N CYS A 153 2.06 8.63 10.89
CA CYS A 153 1.58 10.02 10.92
C CYS A 153 0.14 10.14 10.39
N VAL A 154 -0.17 9.52 9.25
CA VAL A 154 -1.51 9.55 8.67
C VAL A 154 -2.52 8.89 9.62
N VAL A 155 -2.21 7.70 10.14
CA VAL A 155 -3.12 6.96 11.04
C VAL A 155 -3.38 7.76 12.32
N GLU A 156 -2.37 8.37 12.92
CA GLU A 156 -2.51 9.23 14.12
C GLU A 156 -3.49 10.41 13.91
N HIS A 157 -3.59 10.93 12.68
CA HIS A 157 -4.58 11.96 12.36
C HIS A 157 -5.98 11.38 12.13
N LEU A 158 -6.09 10.25 11.43
CA LEU A 158 -7.37 9.61 11.16
C LEU A 158 -8.01 9.00 12.41
N GLU A 159 -7.24 8.65 13.43
CA GLU A 159 -7.74 8.21 14.74
C GLU A 159 -8.54 9.31 15.47
N LYS A 160 -8.41 10.57 15.06
CA LYS A 160 -9.16 11.70 15.63
C LYS A 160 -10.57 11.84 15.03
N CYS A 161 -10.90 11.08 14.01
CA CYS A 161 -12.24 11.04 13.44
C CYS A 161 -13.23 10.39 14.43
N SER A 162 -14.54 10.62 14.21
CA SER A 162 -15.58 10.12 15.10
C SER A 162 -15.61 8.59 15.19
N GLU A 163 -15.35 7.92 14.07
CA GLU A 163 -15.28 6.47 13.98
C GLU A 163 -13.83 6.01 13.86
N PRO A 164 -13.41 4.94 14.57
CA PRO A 164 -12.07 4.39 14.47
C PRO A 164 -11.89 3.50 13.22
N THR A 165 -12.98 3.13 12.55
CA THR A 165 -12.93 2.19 11.42
C THR A 165 -12.12 2.73 10.23
N PRO A 166 -12.27 4.00 9.81
CA PRO A 166 -11.44 4.58 8.75
C PRO A 166 -9.93 4.46 8.99
N SER A 167 -9.44 4.81 10.19
CA SER A 167 -8.01 4.73 10.51
C SER A 167 -7.50 3.29 10.48
N ASN A 168 -8.25 2.36 11.08
CA ASN A 168 -7.92 0.94 11.09
C ASN A 168 -7.84 0.34 9.68
N ILE A 169 -8.75 0.73 8.78
CA ILE A 169 -8.75 0.25 7.39
C ILE A 169 -7.56 0.82 6.61
N VAL A 170 -7.25 2.11 6.78
CA VAL A 170 -6.08 2.74 6.15
C VAL A 170 -4.78 2.10 6.64
N ASP A 171 -4.64 1.91 7.96
CA ASP A 171 -3.49 1.23 8.55
C ASP A 171 -3.32 -0.19 8.00
N SER A 172 -4.40 -0.97 8.02
CA SER A 172 -4.43 -2.33 7.48
C SER A 172 -4.10 -2.38 5.99
N LEU A 173 -4.57 -1.40 5.20
CA LEU A 173 -4.29 -1.33 3.77
C LEU A 173 -2.80 -1.10 3.53
N ILE A 174 -2.20 -0.11 4.19
CA ILE A 174 -0.79 0.22 4.02
C ILE A 174 0.08 -0.96 4.48
N ALA A 175 -0.23 -1.56 5.64
CA ALA A 175 0.45 -2.75 6.12
C ALA A 175 0.32 -3.94 5.15
N TYR A 176 -0.84 -4.12 4.52
CA TYR A 176 -1.06 -5.18 3.54
C TYR A 176 -0.22 -4.97 2.27
N VAL A 177 -0.21 -3.74 1.74
CA VAL A 177 0.61 -3.40 0.56
C VAL A 177 2.10 -3.56 0.86
N ARG A 178 2.57 -3.11 2.03
CA ARG A 178 3.99 -3.22 2.41
C ARG A 178 4.47 -4.68 2.43
N LYS A 179 3.64 -5.61 2.88
CA LYS A 179 3.95 -7.06 2.89
C LYS A 179 4.15 -7.66 1.51
N ASP A 180 3.55 -7.08 0.47
CA ASP A 180 3.71 -7.55 -0.92
C ASP A 180 4.87 -6.83 -1.66
N THR A 181 5.68 -6.06 -0.92
CA THR A 181 6.86 -5.34 -1.44
C THR A 181 8.13 -5.74 -0.70
N LEU A 182 9.28 -5.25 -1.15
CA LEU A 182 10.56 -5.42 -0.44
C LEU A 182 10.54 -4.84 0.99
N CYS A 183 9.60 -3.93 1.30
CA CYS A 183 9.47 -3.35 2.63
C CYS A 183 9.13 -4.35 3.74
N GLN A 184 8.60 -5.52 3.40
CA GLN A 184 8.39 -6.59 4.39
C GLN A 184 9.69 -6.93 5.15
N GLN A 185 10.84 -6.86 4.48
CA GLN A 185 12.15 -7.21 5.05
C GLN A 185 12.63 -6.22 6.11
N TYR A 186 12.08 -4.99 6.12
CA TYR A 186 12.48 -3.90 7.00
C TYR A 186 11.45 -3.63 8.11
N GLU A 187 10.44 -4.49 8.26
CA GLU A 187 9.51 -4.41 9.39
C GLU A 187 10.25 -4.64 10.72
N PRO A 188 9.91 -3.91 11.80
CA PRO A 188 10.55 -4.07 13.11
C PRO A 188 10.57 -5.52 13.63
N ASN A 189 9.59 -6.34 13.21
CA ASN A 189 9.44 -7.74 13.61
C ASN A 189 10.25 -8.73 12.75
N HIS A 190 10.89 -8.30 11.66
CA HIS A 190 11.74 -9.19 10.85
C HIS A 190 13.17 -9.33 11.41
N ALA A 191 13.55 -8.47 12.36
CA ALA A 191 14.81 -8.52 13.10
C ALA A 191 14.78 -9.52 14.28
N ARG A 192 14.41 -10.79 14.03
CA ARG A 192 14.82 -12.02 14.75
C ARG A 192 13.88 -13.17 14.37
N SER A 193 14.15 -13.80 13.24
CA SER A 193 14.05 -15.26 13.16
C SER A 193 15.36 -15.80 12.61
N SER A 194 16.44 -15.54 13.34
CA SER A 194 17.50 -16.54 13.40
C SER A 194 16.93 -17.62 14.29
N THR A 195 16.55 -18.75 13.69
CA THR A 195 16.29 -20.02 14.36
C THR A 195 17.44 -20.26 15.32
N VAL A 196 17.26 -19.92 16.61
CA VAL A 196 18.09 -20.49 17.65
C VAL A 196 17.73 -21.97 17.60
N ASN A 197 18.66 -22.81 17.14
CA ASN A 197 18.49 -24.25 17.13
C ASN A 197 18.19 -24.71 18.56
N SER A 198 16.92 -24.86 18.89
CA SER A 198 16.39 -25.29 20.21
C SER A 198 16.86 -26.70 20.62
N VAL A 199 17.61 -27.38 19.75
CA VAL A 199 18.20 -28.70 19.99
C VAL A 199 19.41 -28.61 20.93
N LEU A 200 20.15 -27.50 20.97
CA LEU A 200 21.35 -27.37 21.83
C LEU A 200 21.02 -27.16 23.31
N LEU A 201 19.90 -26.51 23.64
CA LEU A 201 19.48 -26.32 25.04
C LEU A 201 18.85 -27.58 25.66
N ALA A 202 18.34 -28.51 24.84
CA ALA A 202 17.81 -29.79 25.31
C ALA A 202 18.94 -30.76 25.72
N LEU A 203 20.12 -30.68 25.11
CA LEU A 203 21.25 -31.57 25.41
C LEU A 203 22.01 -31.20 26.69
N SER A 204 22.04 -29.91 27.08
CA SER A 204 22.64 -29.50 28.36
C SER A 204 21.80 -29.91 29.57
N GLY A 205 20.47 -30.00 29.44
CA GLY A 205 19.59 -30.47 30.51
C GLY A 205 19.75 -31.96 30.79
N PHE A 206 19.95 -32.78 29.74
CA PHE A 206 20.08 -34.23 29.88
C PHE A 206 21.39 -34.65 30.59
N LEU A 207 22.50 -33.94 30.35
CA LEU A 207 23.78 -34.22 31.01
C LEU A 207 23.78 -33.85 32.51
N VAL A 208 23.05 -32.80 32.90
CA VAL A 208 22.91 -32.41 34.32
C VAL A 208 22.01 -33.39 35.09
N PHE A 209 21.01 -33.99 34.44
CA PHE A 209 20.17 -35.01 35.07
C PHE A 209 20.89 -36.34 35.27
N ILE A 210 21.78 -36.75 34.36
CA ILE A 210 22.53 -38.01 34.49
C ILE A 210 23.59 -37.92 35.59
N ASN A 211 24.28 -36.77 35.75
CA ASN A 211 25.28 -36.57 36.80
C ASN A 211 24.70 -36.39 38.22
N ARG A 212 23.38 -36.30 38.38
CA ARG A 212 22.72 -36.19 39.69
C ARG A 212 22.20 -37.52 40.26
N PHE A 213 22.29 -38.61 39.48
CA PHE A 213 21.78 -39.94 39.85
C PHE A 213 22.83 -41.06 39.78
N HIS A 214 24.11 -40.71 39.85
CA HIS A 214 25.21 -41.65 40.09
C HIS A 214 26.21 -41.06 41.07
#